data_AF-A0A8C1ZVT8-F1
#
_entry.id   AF-A0A8C1ZVT8-F1
#
_cell.length_a   1.000
_cell.length_b   1.000
_cell.length_c   1.000
_cell.angle_alpha   90.00
_cell.angle_beta   90.00
_cell.angle_gamma   90.00
#
_symmetry.space_group_name_H-M   'P 1'
#
loop_
_entity.id
_entity.type
_entity.pdbx_description
1 polymer ?
#
loop_
_entity_poly.entity_id
_entity_poly.type
_entity_poly.pdbx_seq_one_letter_code
_entity_poly.pdbx_strand_id
1 'polypeptide(L)'
;MAEPGQAEISMEELALNSEPSEQHRSLPAQPRQDDNWGETTTAVTGTSEHSLSQEDIVRISKDLDDSVGLDCKRYLNVALSVILGLVVFLTPLAFLILPHLLWPDRLRACGTACEGLFISVAFKLLILLLAVWALFFRPPRAGLPRIFVFRALLATLVLLFVLSYWLFYGVRILDSQDEDYQGIVQYAVSLVDALLFIHYLAIVLLELRQLQPFFSLCVTRSTDGATQHYNLGQLSIQRAAVVILENYYKDFPVHNPALLTASKSRAAKHLAGLKVYNVDGPGENNAAAGIAQSQSRAMIAAAARRRDSSHNELYYEEAEHERRVRKRRARLVVAVEEAFTHIRRMQEEEQKKAPGDVMDPREAAQAIFPSMARALQKYLRTTRQQHLHSMESIQQHLAFSITNNMTPKAFLESYLTTGPTLQYGKDRWLARQWTLISEASVTSGLKDGSVFLLKCIDFSLVVTTKKIPYIQLAEEFIDPKSHKFMLRLQSETSV
;
A
#
# COMPACT_ATOMS: atom_id res chain seq x y z
N MET A 1 59.56 1.81 -44.68
CA MET A 1 60.32 2.87 -45.37
C MET A 1 59.47 3.30 -46.56
N ALA A 2 59.12 4.59 -46.60
CA ALA A 2 58.30 5.31 -47.59
C ALA A 2 56.75 5.13 -47.57
N GLU A 3 56.09 6.06 -46.87
CA GLU A 3 54.81 6.72 -47.24
C GLU A 3 55.11 7.91 -48.19
N PRO A 4 54.15 8.76 -48.66
CA PRO A 4 52.70 8.62 -48.93
C PRO A 4 52.28 9.30 -50.28
N GLY A 5 50.97 9.38 -50.58
CA GLY A 5 50.42 10.26 -51.65
C GLY A 5 48.89 10.35 -51.69
N GLN A 6 48.36 11.50 -51.26
CA GLN A 6 46.94 11.91 -51.27
C GLN A 6 46.44 12.33 -52.67
N ALA A 7 45.13 12.19 -52.93
CA ALA A 7 44.33 13.21 -53.64
C ALA A 7 42.81 12.90 -53.54
N GLU A 8 42.06 13.84 -52.94
CA GLU A 8 40.61 14.02 -53.10
C GLU A 8 40.27 14.41 -54.54
N ILE A 9 39.05 14.10 -55.03
CA ILE A 9 38.28 14.97 -55.94
C ILE A 9 36.78 14.62 -55.83
N SER A 10 36.01 15.70 -55.82
CA SER A 10 34.58 15.97 -55.68
C SER A 10 33.61 15.20 -56.59
N MET A 11 32.43 14.91 -56.04
CA MET A 11 31.30 14.25 -56.69
C MET A 11 30.19 15.29 -56.96
N GLU A 12 30.31 16.02 -58.07
CA GLU A 12 29.29 16.96 -58.55
C GLU A 12 29.42 17.14 -60.08
N GLU A 13 28.84 16.22 -60.86
CA GLU A 13 28.33 16.43 -62.23
C GLU A 13 27.95 15.08 -62.83
N LEU A 14 26.65 14.83 -63.02
CA LEU A 14 26.09 14.05 -64.13
C LEU A 14 24.56 14.03 -63.98
N ALA A 15 23.96 15.16 -64.36
CA ALA A 15 22.56 15.24 -64.74
C ALA A 15 22.53 15.62 -66.23
N LEU A 16 22.16 14.70 -67.13
CA LEU A 16 21.19 14.97 -68.19
C LEU A 16 20.87 13.73 -69.04
N ASN A 17 19.59 13.68 -69.44
CA ASN A 17 19.01 13.01 -70.61
C ASN A 17 18.62 11.53 -70.51
N SER A 18 17.36 11.29 -70.15
CA SER A 18 16.37 10.75 -71.12
C SER A 18 14.94 10.79 -70.56
N GLU A 19 14.13 11.68 -71.11
CA GLU A 19 12.66 11.55 -71.25
C GLU A 19 12.37 11.14 -72.72
N PRO A 20 11.15 10.73 -73.17
CA PRO A 20 9.81 10.97 -72.57
C PRO A 20 8.79 9.81 -72.67
N SER A 21 7.61 9.97 -72.06
CA SER A 21 6.26 9.83 -72.69
C SER A 21 5.15 9.72 -71.64
N GLU A 22 4.26 10.71 -71.62
CA GLU A 22 3.02 10.75 -70.84
C GLU A 22 2.00 9.69 -71.30
N GLN A 23 1.34 9.00 -70.36
CA GLN A 23 -0.04 8.54 -70.53
C GLN A 23 -0.72 8.38 -69.17
N HIS A 24 -1.65 9.31 -68.90
CA HIS A 24 -2.55 9.34 -67.75
C HIS A 24 -3.45 8.09 -67.69
N ARG A 25 -3.41 7.34 -66.58
CA ARG A 25 -4.56 6.55 -66.10
C ARG A 25 -4.59 6.57 -64.57
N SER A 26 -5.53 7.35 -64.06
CA SER A 26 -5.87 7.54 -62.65
C SER A 26 -6.43 6.27 -62.02
N LEU A 27 -5.77 5.79 -60.95
CA LEU A 27 -6.34 4.85 -59.97
C LEU A 27 -6.80 5.67 -58.75
N PRO A 28 -8.05 5.50 -58.26
CA PRO A 28 -8.53 6.28 -57.13
C PRO A 28 -7.80 5.88 -55.85
N ALA A 29 -7.30 6.89 -55.14
CA ALA A 29 -6.75 6.77 -53.80
C ALA A 29 -7.81 6.17 -52.86
N GLN A 30 -7.51 5.02 -52.27
CA GLN A 30 -8.34 4.47 -51.18
C GLN A 30 -8.34 5.46 -50.01
N PRO A 31 -9.51 5.86 -49.49
CA PRO A 31 -9.55 6.67 -48.28
C PRO A 31 -8.99 5.84 -47.11
N ARG A 32 -8.06 6.43 -46.36
CA ARG A 32 -7.67 5.92 -45.03
C ARG A 32 -8.94 5.71 -44.22
N GLN A 33 -9.26 4.45 -43.95
CA GLN A 33 -10.42 4.09 -43.16
C GLN A 33 -10.26 4.67 -41.76
N ASP A 34 -11.10 5.63 -41.40
CA ASP A 34 -11.15 6.22 -40.08
C ASP A 34 -11.52 5.14 -39.05
N ASP A 35 -10.59 4.81 -38.15
CA ASP A 35 -10.79 4.00 -36.93
C ASP A 35 -11.89 4.58 -35.98
N ASN A 36 -12.56 5.66 -36.36
CA ASN A 36 -13.56 6.38 -35.58
C ASN A 36 -15.00 5.92 -35.87
N TRP A 37 -15.18 4.98 -36.81
CA TRP A 37 -16.49 4.50 -37.24
C TRP A 37 -17.10 3.54 -36.19
N GLY A 38 -17.63 4.11 -35.10
CA GLY A 38 -18.33 3.37 -34.04
C GLY A 38 -18.31 4.01 -32.64
N GLU A 39 -17.51 5.04 -32.41
CA GLU A 39 -17.38 5.68 -31.07
C GLU A 39 -18.19 6.98 -30.90
N THR A 40 -18.83 7.50 -31.97
CA THR A 40 -19.63 8.74 -31.94
C THR A 40 -21.14 8.51 -31.96
N THR A 41 -21.62 7.35 -31.49
CA THR A 41 -23.06 7.17 -31.23
C THR A 41 -23.38 7.74 -29.84
N THR A 42 -23.44 9.06 -29.75
CA THR A 42 -24.05 9.78 -28.63
C THR A 42 -25.57 9.64 -28.73
N ALA A 43 -26.12 8.56 -28.19
CA ALA A 43 -27.49 8.58 -27.69
C ALA A 43 -27.44 9.03 -26.23
N VAL A 44 -27.77 10.31 -26.03
CA VAL A 44 -28.16 10.84 -24.73
C VAL A 44 -29.42 10.09 -24.29
N THR A 45 -29.24 9.07 -23.46
CA THR A 45 -30.29 8.58 -22.56
C THR A 45 -29.65 8.44 -21.19
N GLY A 46 -29.94 9.42 -20.34
CA GLY A 46 -29.73 9.28 -18.91
C GLY A 46 -30.63 8.16 -18.41
N THR A 47 -30.06 6.98 -18.22
CA THR A 47 -30.53 6.06 -17.19
C THR A 47 -29.32 5.67 -16.38
N SER A 48 -29.33 6.10 -15.13
CA SER A 48 -28.32 5.83 -14.13
C SER A 48 -28.25 4.33 -13.86
N GLU A 49 -27.19 3.66 -14.34
CA GLU A 49 -26.80 2.31 -13.89
C GLU A 49 -26.10 2.34 -12.52
N HIS A 50 -26.26 3.41 -11.74
CA HIS A 50 -25.87 3.48 -10.33
C HIS A 50 -27.09 3.41 -9.43
N SER A 51 -27.85 2.32 -9.53
CA SER A 51 -28.71 1.86 -8.44
C SER A 51 -27.83 1.18 -7.39
N LEU A 52 -27.32 1.96 -6.44
CA LEU A 52 -26.93 1.40 -5.14
C LEU A 52 -28.18 0.72 -4.58
N SER A 53 -28.10 -0.59 -4.33
CA SER A 53 -29.25 -1.35 -3.87
C SER A 53 -29.67 -0.85 -2.48
N GLN A 54 -30.97 -0.81 -2.21
CA GLN A 54 -31.51 -0.43 -0.89
C GLN A 54 -30.98 -1.37 0.22
N GLU A 55 -30.53 -2.56 -0.14
CA GLU A 55 -29.86 -3.55 0.71
C GLU A 55 -28.47 -3.07 1.17
N ASP A 56 -27.72 -2.38 0.31
CA ASP A 56 -26.40 -1.83 0.64
C ASP A 56 -26.52 -0.65 1.61
N ILE A 57 -27.55 0.19 1.45
CA ILE A 57 -27.83 1.31 2.37
C ILE A 57 -28.24 0.79 3.75
N VAL A 58 -29.06 -0.27 3.80
CA VAL A 58 -29.49 -0.90 5.07
C VAL A 58 -28.32 -1.60 5.77
N ARG A 59 -27.39 -2.22 5.04
CA ARG A 59 -26.14 -2.74 5.61
C ARG A 59 -25.24 -1.64 6.16
N ILE A 60 -25.07 -0.54 5.41
CA ILE A 60 -24.28 0.62 5.84
C ILE A 60 -24.87 1.26 7.10
N SER A 61 -26.19 1.34 7.22
CA SER A 61 -26.86 1.86 8.42
C SER A 61 -26.72 0.92 9.62
N LYS A 62 -26.82 -0.40 9.40
CA LYS A 62 -26.67 -1.41 10.45
C LYS A 62 -25.24 -1.48 10.98
N ASP A 63 -24.24 -1.31 10.12
CA ASP A 63 -22.82 -1.20 10.53
C ASP A 63 -22.54 0.10 11.31
N LEU A 64 -23.30 1.18 11.06
CA LEU A 64 -23.17 2.46 11.77
C LEU A 64 -23.62 2.35 13.24
N ASP A 65 -24.70 1.61 13.50
CA ASP A 65 -25.22 1.41 14.87
C ASP A 65 -24.31 0.51 15.73
N ASP A 66 -23.60 -0.45 15.12
CA ASP A 66 -22.61 -1.29 15.82
C ASP A 66 -21.31 -0.53 16.17
N SER A 67 -20.97 0.54 15.44
CA SER A 67 -19.78 1.37 15.72
C SER A 67 -19.86 2.20 17.00
N VAL A 68 -21.05 2.59 17.46
CA VAL A 68 -21.22 3.42 18.67
C VAL A 68 -20.88 2.62 19.94
N GLY A 69 -20.99 1.28 19.91
CA GLY A 69 -20.65 0.40 21.04
C GLY A 69 -19.15 0.12 21.25
N LEU A 70 -18.31 0.44 20.27
CA LEU A 70 -16.87 0.14 20.29
C LEU A 70 -16.00 1.22 20.96
N ASP A 71 -16.44 2.48 20.96
CA ASP A 71 -15.66 3.58 21.52
C ASP A 71 -15.61 3.55 23.06
N CYS A 72 -16.68 3.14 23.73
CA CYS A 72 -16.71 3.02 25.20
C CYS A 72 -15.64 2.04 25.74
N LYS A 73 -15.43 0.90 25.06
CA LYS A 73 -14.39 -0.08 25.41
C LYS A 73 -12.96 0.46 25.20
N ARG A 74 -12.76 1.33 24.21
CA ARG A 74 -11.47 1.98 23.95
C ARG A 74 -11.10 2.93 25.07
N TYR A 75 -12.05 3.77 25.52
CA TYR A 75 -11.82 4.67 26.65
C TYR A 75 -11.59 3.92 27.96
N LEU A 76 -12.29 2.81 28.20
CA LEU A 76 -12.12 1.99 29.40
C LEU A 76 -10.68 1.43 29.52
N ASN A 77 -10.14 0.85 28.44
CA ASN A 77 -8.77 0.32 28.45
C ASN A 77 -7.71 1.41 28.69
N VAL A 78 -7.90 2.59 28.09
CA VAL A 78 -7.02 3.74 28.31
C VAL A 78 -7.14 4.23 29.76
N ALA A 79 -8.36 4.35 30.29
CA ALA A 79 -8.59 4.75 31.67
C ALA A 79 -7.94 3.78 32.68
N LEU A 80 -8.12 2.47 32.49
CA LEU A 80 -7.52 1.44 33.36
C LEU A 80 -5.99 1.48 33.31
N SER A 81 -5.43 1.72 32.12
CA SER A 81 -4.00 1.92 31.91
C SER A 81 -3.47 3.14 32.67
N VAL A 82 -4.15 4.29 32.55
CA VAL A 82 -3.79 5.52 33.27
C VAL A 82 -3.89 5.34 34.78
N ILE A 83 -4.96 4.71 35.28
CA ILE A 83 -5.14 4.42 36.71
C ILE A 83 -3.98 3.56 37.23
N LEU A 84 -3.64 2.48 36.51
CA LEU A 84 -2.51 1.63 36.90
C LEU A 84 -1.19 2.41 36.89
N GLY A 85 -0.96 3.27 35.89
CA GLY A 85 0.21 4.13 35.82
C GLY A 85 0.33 5.10 37.01
N LEU A 86 -0.79 5.71 37.40
CA LEU A 86 -0.85 6.59 38.58
C LEU A 86 -0.59 5.80 39.87
N VAL A 87 -1.19 4.63 40.03
CA VAL A 87 -0.96 3.77 41.20
C VAL A 87 0.52 3.39 41.32
N VAL A 88 1.15 3.00 40.21
CA VAL A 88 2.57 2.64 40.16
C VAL A 88 3.48 3.81 40.54
N PHE A 89 3.18 5.02 40.05
CA PHE A 89 3.99 6.21 40.34
C PHE A 89 3.77 6.75 41.76
N LEU A 90 2.53 6.74 42.25
CA LEU A 90 2.18 7.31 43.56
C LEU A 90 2.50 6.37 44.72
N THR A 91 2.55 5.04 44.51
CA THR A 91 2.80 4.09 45.60
C THR A 91 4.16 4.31 46.31
N PRO A 92 5.30 4.44 45.60
CA PRO A 92 6.58 4.70 46.26
C PRO A 92 6.61 6.05 47.00
N LEU A 93 5.93 7.08 46.47
CA LEU A 93 5.80 8.37 47.14
C LEU A 93 4.96 8.26 48.42
N ALA A 94 3.87 7.49 48.37
CA ALA A 94 3.04 7.22 49.54
C ALA A 94 3.85 6.51 50.63
N PHE A 95 4.69 5.52 50.30
CA PHE A 95 5.52 4.82 51.29
C PHE A 95 6.54 5.74 52.00
N LEU A 96 6.99 6.80 51.33
CA LEU A 96 7.90 7.79 51.94
C LEU A 96 7.16 8.84 52.78
N ILE A 97 5.98 9.28 52.34
CA ILE A 97 5.24 10.39 52.97
C ILE A 97 4.37 9.91 54.14
N LEU A 98 3.79 8.71 54.04
CA LEU A 98 2.80 8.23 55.01
C LEU A 98 3.33 8.10 56.45
N PRO A 99 4.57 7.62 56.71
CA PRO A 99 5.14 7.59 58.06
C PRO A 99 5.30 8.99 58.67
N HIS A 100 5.70 9.98 57.87
CA HIS A 100 5.82 11.37 58.30
C HIS A 100 4.46 11.99 58.67
N LEU A 101 3.36 11.54 58.07
CA LEU A 101 2.03 12.05 58.37
C LEU A 101 1.38 11.38 59.60
N LEU A 102 1.65 10.10 59.82
CA LEU A 102 0.99 9.31 60.87
C LEU A 102 1.66 9.44 62.24
N TRP A 103 2.99 9.51 62.31
CA TRP A 103 3.73 9.60 63.58
C TRP A 103 5.07 10.36 63.44
N PRO A 104 5.04 11.67 63.13
CA PRO A 104 6.24 12.47 62.91
C PRO A 104 7.22 12.44 64.09
N ASP A 105 6.69 12.39 65.33
CA ASP A 105 7.50 12.50 66.55
C ASP A 105 8.25 11.20 66.92
N ARG A 106 7.96 10.07 66.24
CA ARG A 106 8.57 8.76 66.51
C ARG A 106 9.64 8.34 65.50
N LEU A 107 9.77 9.07 64.39
CA LEU A 107 10.76 8.73 63.36
C LEU A 107 12.18 9.09 63.81
N ARG A 108 13.11 8.16 63.64
CA ARG A 108 14.54 8.45 63.81
C ARG A 108 15.05 9.37 62.71
N ALA A 109 15.96 10.27 63.08
CA ALA A 109 16.60 11.17 62.12
C ALA A 109 17.36 10.38 61.04
N CYS A 110 17.11 10.73 59.78
CA CYS A 110 17.75 10.14 58.61
C CYS A 110 19.24 10.52 58.60
N GLY A 111 20.12 9.51 58.59
CA GLY A 111 21.56 9.72 58.42
C GLY A 111 21.97 9.96 56.96
N THR A 112 23.26 10.25 56.72
CA THR A 112 23.81 10.51 55.37
C THR A 112 23.57 9.37 54.37
N ALA A 113 23.53 8.11 54.83
CA ALA A 113 23.21 6.96 53.99
C ALA A 113 21.75 7.02 53.47
N CYS A 114 20.83 7.48 54.31
CA CYS A 114 19.41 7.63 53.98
C CYS A 114 19.18 8.83 53.05
N GLU A 115 19.93 9.93 53.19
CA GLU A 115 19.95 11.03 52.23
C GLU A 115 20.41 10.58 50.83
N GLY A 116 21.41 9.70 50.75
CA GLY A 116 21.83 9.08 49.49
C GLY A 116 20.73 8.24 48.83
N LEU A 117 19.92 7.53 49.62
CA LEU A 117 18.78 6.78 49.12
C LEU A 117 17.69 7.70 48.55
N PHE A 118 17.43 8.87 49.16
CA PHE A 118 16.48 9.85 48.61
C PHE A 118 16.88 10.33 47.22
N ILE A 119 18.17 10.65 47.02
CA ILE A 119 18.69 11.02 45.71
C ILE A 119 18.48 9.88 44.72
N SER A 120 18.77 8.64 45.12
CA SER A 120 18.53 7.47 44.27
C SER A 120 17.05 7.31 43.91
N VAL A 121 16.12 7.46 44.86
CA VAL A 121 14.68 7.35 44.60
C VAL A 121 14.23 8.45 43.66
N ALA A 122 14.69 9.69 43.85
CA ALA A 122 14.31 10.82 42.99
C ALA A 122 14.67 10.55 41.52
N PHE A 123 15.90 10.10 41.24
CA PHE A 123 16.30 9.74 39.88
C PHE A 123 15.53 8.55 39.32
N LYS A 124 15.32 7.49 40.12
CA LYS A 124 14.57 6.30 39.69
C LYS A 124 13.10 6.62 39.42
N LEU A 125 12.47 7.49 40.22
CA LEU A 125 11.10 7.96 40.00
C LEU A 125 10.99 8.84 38.75
N LEU A 126 12.01 9.65 38.45
CA LEU A 126 12.05 10.41 37.20
C LEU A 126 12.09 9.45 35.99
N ILE A 127 12.94 8.42 36.03
CA ILE A 127 12.98 7.39 34.99
C ILE A 127 11.64 6.66 34.88
N LEU A 128 11.03 6.29 36.01
CA LEU A 128 9.72 5.64 36.06
C LEU A 128 8.62 6.54 35.47
N LEU A 129 8.66 7.86 35.73
CA LEU A 129 7.74 8.83 35.16
C LEU A 129 7.88 8.89 33.64
N LEU A 130 9.10 8.97 33.11
CA LEU A 130 9.35 8.94 31.67
C LEU A 130 8.90 7.62 31.04
N ALA A 131 9.10 6.50 31.73
CA ALA A 131 8.65 5.17 31.33
C ALA A 131 7.11 5.06 31.25
N VAL A 132 6.41 5.52 32.28
CA VAL A 132 4.95 5.63 32.35
C VAL A 132 4.46 6.56 31.22
N TRP A 133 5.10 7.72 31.04
CA TRP A 133 4.75 8.67 29.99
C TRP A 133 4.87 8.04 28.59
N ALA A 134 6.00 7.38 28.30
CA ALA A 134 6.25 6.74 27.01
C ALA A 134 5.26 5.61 26.69
N LEU A 135 4.72 4.92 27.70
CA LEU A 135 3.74 3.85 27.51
C LEU A 135 2.30 4.37 27.39
N PHE A 136 1.89 5.36 28.19
CA PHE A 136 0.50 5.83 28.23
C PHE A 136 0.18 6.95 27.24
N PHE A 137 1.14 7.80 26.90
CA PHE A 137 0.91 8.93 25.97
C PHE A 137 1.21 8.58 24.51
N ARG A 138 1.66 7.36 24.22
CA ARG A 138 1.83 6.91 22.83
C ARG A 138 0.46 6.61 22.23
N PRO A 139 -0.03 7.41 21.26
CA PRO A 139 -1.35 7.20 20.69
C PRO A 139 -1.42 5.82 20.05
N PRO A 140 -2.45 4.99 20.37
CA PRO A 140 -2.64 3.72 19.71
C PRO A 140 -2.94 3.99 18.23
N ARG A 141 -2.06 3.53 17.34
CA ARG A 141 -2.19 3.72 15.88
C ARG A 141 -3.36 2.94 15.27
N ALA A 142 -3.79 1.87 15.93
CA ALA A 142 -4.94 1.07 15.54
C ALA A 142 -5.74 0.62 16.77
N GLY A 143 -7.07 0.63 16.65
CA GLY A 143 -7.97 0.03 17.62
C GLY A 143 -8.00 -1.48 17.40
N LEU A 144 -7.41 -2.25 18.33
CA LEU A 144 -7.52 -3.70 18.34
C LEU A 144 -8.69 -4.12 19.24
N PRO A 145 -9.56 -5.05 18.80
CA PRO A 145 -10.72 -5.47 19.58
C PRO A 145 -10.36 -6.27 20.84
N ARG A 146 -9.09 -6.68 21.02
CA ARG A 146 -8.64 -7.51 22.14
C ARG A 146 -7.39 -6.94 22.81
N ILE A 147 -7.30 -7.16 24.12
CA ILE A 147 -6.15 -6.78 24.95
C ILE A 147 -4.94 -7.63 24.53
N PHE A 148 -3.79 -6.98 24.36
CA PHE A 148 -2.55 -7.66 24.05
C PHE A 148 -2.09 -8.52 25.23
N VAL A 149 -1.96 -9.84 25.03
CA VAL A 149 -1.71 -10.81 26.10
C VAL A 149 -0.48 -10.46 26.94
N PHE A 150 0.63 -10.06 26.32
CA PHE A 150 1.83 -9.67 27.09
C PHE A 150 1.61 -8.36 27.87
N ARG A 151 0.86 -7.39 27.35
CA ARG A 151 0.53 -6.16 28.10
C ARG A 151 -0.39 -6.49 29.27
N ALA A 152 -1.37 -7.38 29.08
CA ALA A 152 -2.22 -7.87 30.16
C ALA A 152 -1.39 -8.59 31.23
N LEU A 153 -0.53 -9.53 30.83
CA LEU A 153 0.35 -10.29 31.73
C LEU A 153 1.28 -9.36 32.52
N LEU A 154 1.91 -8.39 31.85
CA LEU A 154 2.76 -7.39 32.50
C LEU A 154 1.95 -6.51 33.46
N ALA A 155 0.76 -6.06 33.07
CA ALA A 155 -0.12 -5.27 33.93
C ALA A 155 -0.58 -6.06 35.16
N THR A 156 -0.92 -7.35 35.00
CA THR A 156 -1.25 -8.23 36.13
C THR A 156 -0.05 -8.48 37.03
N LEU A 157 1.16 -8.65 36.46
CA LEU A 157 2.38 -8.81 37.23
C LEU A 157 2.64 -7.56 38.08
N VAL A 158 2.58 -6.37 37.48
CA VAL A 158 2.73 -5.09 38.19
C VAL A 158 1.70 -4.96 39.31
N LEU A 159 0.42 -5.28 39.04
CA LEU A 159 -0.63 -5.21 40.04
C LEU A 159 -0.35 -6.16 41.23
N LEU A 160 0.04 -7.41 40.96
CA LEU A 160 0.37 -8.39 42.00
C LEU A 160 1.55 -7.92 42.86
N PHE A 161 2.61 -7.38 42.25
CA PHE A 161 3.74 -6.81 42.97
C PHE A 161 3.33 -5.62 43.83
N VAL A 162 2.61 -4.65 43.27
CA VAL A 162 2.15 -3.48 44.04
C VAL A 162 1.29 -3.92 45.23
N LEU A 163 0.35 -4.84 45.03
CA LEU A 163 -0.49 -5.38 46.09
C LEU A 163 0.32 -6.11 47.17
N SER A 164 1.27 -6.97 46.80
CA SER A 164 2.11 -7.67 47.77
C SER A 164 2.96 -6.69 48.60
N TYR A 165 3.48 -5.65 47.95
CA TYR A 165 4.27 -4.62 48.64
C TYR A 165 3.41 -3.79 49.59
N TRP A 166 2.18 -3.45 49.22
CA TRP A 166 1.21 -2.78 50.10
C TRP A 166 0.82 -3.63 51.31
N LEU A 167 0.57 -4.94 51.11
CA LEU A 167 0.22 -5.84 52.20
C LEU A 167 1.36 -5.94 53.22
N PHE A 168 2.60 -6.13 52.75
CA PHE A 168 3.75 -6.19 53.63
C PHE A 168 4.00 -4.84 54.31
N TYR A 169 3.87 -3.72 53.58
CA TYR A 169 3.98 -2.37 54.15
C TYR A 169 2.93 -2.13 55.25
N GLY A 170 1.68 -2.53 55.01
CA GLY A 170 0.60 -2.42 55.99
C GLY A 170 0.89 -3.17 57.29
N VAL A 171 1.31 -4.43 57.21
CA VAL A 171 1.53 -5.25 58.41
C VAL A 171 2.85 -4.92 59.11
N ARG A 172 3.93 -4.66 58.37
CA ARG A 172 5.28 -4.52 58.94
C ARG A 172 5.72 -3.09 59.22
N ILE A 173 5.08 -2.11 58.61
CA ILE A 173 5.47 -0.71 58.78
C ILE A 173 4.32 0.06 59.44
N LEU A 174 3.07 -0.13 58.96
CA LEU A 174 1.93 0.59 59.52
C LEU A 174 1.43 0.00 60.86
N ASP A 175 1.25 -1.31 60.95
CA ASP A 175 0.70 -1.93 62.17
C ASP A 175 1.73 -1.95 63.32
N SER A 176 2.98 -2.30 63.02
CA SER A 176 4.07 -2.29 64.02
C SER A 176 4.71 -0.93 64.26
N GLN A 177 4.29 0.13 63.54
CA GLN A 177 4.78 1.51 63.68
C GLN A 177 6.31 1.59 63.70
N ASP A 178 6.94 1.12 62.62
CA ASP A 178 8.40 1.01 62.57
C ASP A 178 9.07 2.40 62.69
N GLU A 179 10.04 2.52 63.59
CA GLU A 179 10.74 3.77 63.90
C GLU A 179 11.96 4.01 62.99
N ASP A 180 12.47 2.93 62.35
CA ASP A 180 13.65 3.00 61.48
C ASP A 180 13.30 3.48 60.07
N TYR A 181 13.38 4.80 59.89
CA TYR A 181 13.08 5.43 58.61
C TYR A 181 14.03 5.00 57.48
N GLN A 182 15.29 4.66 57.78
CA GLN A 182 16.22 4.18 56.76
C GLN A 182 15.73 2.87 56.14
N GLY A 183 15.21 1.95 56.97
CA GLY A 183 14.61 0.70 56.51
C GLY A 183 13.38 0.93 55.62
N ILE A 184 12.53 1.91 55.97
CA ILE A 184 11.35 2.27 55.17
C ILE A 184 11.76 2.83 53.81
N VAL A 185 12.74 3.75 53.77
CA VAL A 185 13.25 4.32 52.52
C VAL A 185 13.87 3.21 51.66
N GLN A 186 14.66 2.30 52.24
CA GLN A 186 15.24 1.18 51.52
C GLN A 186 14.18 0.23 50.95
N TYR A 187 13.09 0.00 51.69
CA TYR A 187 11.95 -0.78 51.20
C TYR A 187 11.26 -0.09 50.01
N ALA A 188 11.03 1.22 50.08
CA ALA A 188 10.49 2.00 48.97
C ALA A 188 11.41 1.97 47.73
N VAL A 189 12.73 2.07 47.92
CA VAL A 189 13.73 1.91 46.83
C VAL A 189 13.59 0.55 46.15
N SER A 190 13.45 -0.53 46.94
CA SER A 190 13.33 -1.88 46.39
C SER A 190 12.07 -2.06 45.53
N LEU A 191 10.97 -1.39 45.87
CA LEU A 191 9.76 -1.37 45.06
C LEU A 191 10.00 -0.67 43.73
N VAL A 192 10.64 0.51 43.75
CA VAL A 192 10.96 1.24 42.51
C VAL A 192 11.89 0.42 41.61
N ASP A 193 12.87 -0.28 42.19
CA ASP A 193 13.75 -1.18 41.44
C ASP A 193 12.98 -2.32 40.79
N ALA A 194 12.10 -3.00 41.52
CA ALA A 194 11.25 -4.06 40.96
C ALA A 194 10.37 -3.54 39.81
N LEU A 195 9.77 -2.36 39.97
CA LEU A 195 8.94 -1.72 38.93
C LEU A 195 9.76 -1.37 37.68
N LEU A 196 10.98 -0.85 37.85
CA LEU A 196 11.90 -0.56 36.74
C LEU A 196 12.34 -1.84 36.02
N PHE A 197 12.66 -2.92 36.74
CA PHE A 197 13.00 -4.21 36.13
C PHE A 197 11.83 -4.79 35.32
N ILE A 198 10.60 -4.72 35.84
CA ILE A 198 9.41 -5.14 35.10
C ILE A 198 9.23 -4.27 33.85
N HIS A 199 9.51 -2.96 33.93
CA HIS A 199 9.46 -2.07 32.78
C HIS A 199 10.53 -2.41 31.73
N TYR A 200 11.78 -2.69 32.13
CA TYR A 200 12.81 -3.14 31.20
C TYR A 200 12.44 -4.45 30.52
N LEU A 201 11.90 -5.42 31.27
CA LEU A 201 11.35 -6.64 30.72
C LEU A 201 10.22 -6.36 29.72
N ALA A 202 9.35 -5.39 30.02
CA ALA A 202 8.31 -4.96 29.10
C ALA A 202 8.90 -4.41 27.80
N ILE A 203 9.92 -3.55 27.84
CA ILE A 203 10.60 -3.05 26.63
C ILE A 203 11.16 -4.21 25.80
N VAL A 204 11.83 -5.17 26.44
CA VAL A 204 12.41 -6.33 25.76
C VAL A 204 11.33 -7.18 25.07
N LEU A 205 10.23 -7.48 25.77
CA LEU A 205 9.15 -8.31 25.24
C LEU A 205 8.30 -7.58 24.19
N LEU A 206 8.10 -6.26 24.34
CA LEU A 206 7.18 -5.48 23.51
C LEU A 206 7.84 -4.83 22.28
N GLU A 207 9.11 -4.44 22.34
CA GLU A 207 9.78 -3.68 21.28
C GLU A 207 10.94 -4.48 20.65
N LEU A 208 11.88 -5.00 21.47
CA LEU A 208 13.09 -5.66 20.94
C LEU A 208 12.80 -6.94 20.17
N ARG A 209 11.87 -7.77 20.64
CA ARG A 209 11.51 -9.04 20.00
C ARG A 209 11.00 -8.90 18.56
N GLN A 210 10.50 -7.72 18.19
CA GLN A 210 9.83 -7.51 16.91
C GLN A 210 10.72 -6.89 15.85
N LEU A 211 11.87 -6.35 16.25
CA LEU A 211 12.81 -5.69 15.34
C LEU A 211 13.56 -6.68 14.45
N GLN A 212 13.75 -7.92 14.91
CA GLN A 212 14.40 -8.95 14.09
C GLN A 212 13.39 -9.61 13.14
N PRO A 213 13.55 -9.47 11.81
CA PRO A 213 12.68 -10.13 10.85
C PRO A 213 12.89 -11.65 10.94
N PHE A 214 11.79 -12.38 11.12
CA PHE A 214 11.80 -13.84 11.25
C PHE A 214 10.88 -14.51 10.21
N PHE A 215 9.88 -13.77 9.73
CA PHE A 215 8.90 -14.24 8.75
C PHE A 215 8.89 -13.31 7.54
N SER A 216 8.71 -13.90 6.36
CA SER A 216 8.37 -13.19 5.12
C SER A 216 6.91 -13.51 4.79
N LEU A 217 6.09 -12.47 4.66
CA LEU A 217 4.67 -12.59 4.33
C LEU A 217 4.44 -12.16 2.90
N CYS A 218 3.75 -13.01 2.14
CA CYS A 218 3.23 -12.65 0.82
C CYS A 218 1.75 -12.27 0.99
N VAL A 219 1.45 -11.00 0.67
CA VAL A 219 0.12 -10.43 0.73
C VAL A 219 -0.40 -10.32 -0.69
N THR A 220 -1.52 -10.98 -0.96
CA THR A 220 -2.12 -11.06 -2.30
C THR A 220 -3.55 -10.56 -2.26
N ARG A 221 -3.91 -9.63 -3.15
CA ARG A 221 -5.29 -9.16 -3.26
C ARG A 221 -6.10 -10.16 -4.08
N SER A 222 -7.17 -10.68 -3.49
CA SER A 222 -7.99 -11.76 -4.06
C SER A 222 -8.65 -11.46 -5.41
N THR A 223 -8.83 -10.18 -5.74
CA THR A 223 -9.57 -9.76 -6.93
C THR A 223 -8.70 -9.62 -8.18
N ASP A 224 -7.59 -8.90 -8.08
CA ASP A 224 -6.71 -8.58 -9.22
C ASP A 224 -5.33 -9.24 -9.12
N GLY A 225 -5.07 -10.02 -8.07
CA GLY A 225 -3.82 -10.74 -7.90
C GLY A 225 -2.62 -9.84 -7.60
N ALA A 226 -2.82 -8.56 -7.25
CA ALA A 226 -1.71 -7.70 -6.85
C ALA A 226 -1.02 -8.29 -5.61
N THR A 227 0.31 -8.48 -5.70
CA THR A 227 1.09 -9.14 -4.65
C THR A 227 2.21 -8.24 -4.12
N GLN A 228 2.41 -8.21 -2.80
CA GLN A 228 3.56 -7.59 -2.16
C GLN A 228 4.14 -8.49 -1.07
N HIS A 229 5.43 -8.31 -0.79
CA HIS A 229 6.17 -9.11 0.19
C HIS A 229 6.67 -8.24 1.33
N TYR A 230 6.46 -8.68 2.56
CA TYR A 230 6.86 -7.95 3.77
C TYR A 230 7.62 -8.85 4.74
N ASN A 231 8.71 -8.34 5.29
CA ASN A 231 9.45 -9.04 6.34
C ASN A 231 9.01 -8.51 7.70
N LEU A 232 8.53 -9.41 8.56
CA LEU A 232 8.08 -9.10 9.92
C LEU A 232 8.80 -9.95 10.95
N GLY A 233 8.95 -9.39 12.16
CA GLY A 233 9.43 -10.14 13.31
C GLY A 233 8.37 -11.05 13.92
N GLN A 234 8.62 -11.49 15.16
CA GLN A 234 7.70 -12.36 15.89
C GLN A 234 6.50 -11.56 16.43
N LEU A 235 5.46 -11.47 15.61
CA LEU A 235 4.21 -10.78 15.91
C LEU A 235 3.05 -11.77 16.05
N SER A 236 1.98 -11.35 16.74
CA SER A 236 0.71 -12.07 16.66
C SER A 236 0.04 -11.82 15.31
N ILE A 237 -0.86 -12.72 14.90
CA ILE A 237 -1.63 -12.56 13.65
C ILE A 237 -2.39 -11.22 13.64
N GLN A 238 -2.99 -10.83 14.76
CA GLN A 238 -3.65 -9.52 14.92
C GLN A 238 -2.73 -8.33 14.64
N ARG A 239 -1.48 -8.38 15.12
CA ARG A 239 -0.56 -7.27 14.96
C ARG A 239 0.08 -7.25 13.58
N ALA A 240 0.36 -8.44 13.03
CA ALA A 240 0.78 -8.59 11.64
C ALA A 240 -0.27 -8.02 10.69
N ALA A 241 -1.55 -8.29 10.94
CA ALA A 241 -2.66 -7.73 10.17
C ALA A 241 -2.66 -6.19 10.13
N VAL A 242 -2.45 -5.52 11.27
CA VAL A 242 -2.39 -4.06 11.31
C VAL A 242 -1.22 -3.53 10.49
N VAL A 243 -0.03 -4.12 10.63
CA VAL A 243 1.16 -3.71 9.86
C VAL A 243 0.93 -3.91 8.36
N ILE A 244 0.27 -5.01 7.98
CA ILE A 244 -0.09 -5.28 6.58
C ILE A 244 -1.09 -4.26 6.06
N LEU A 245 -2.08 -3.84 6.85
CA LEU A 245 -3.01 -2.79 6.43
C LEU A 245 -2.32 -1.43 6.27
N GLU A 246 -1.39 -1.08 7.17
CA GLU A 246 -0.57 0.13 7.04
C GLU A 246 0.24 0.11 5.73
N ASN A 247 0.89 -1.02 5.44
CA ASN A 247 1.65 -1.18 4.20
C ASN A 247 0.76 -1.32 2.97
N TYR A 248 -0.45 -1.89 3.10
CA TYR A 248 -1.42 -1.97 2.01
C TYR A 248 -1.76 -0.57 1.52
N TYR A 249 -2.07 0.34 2.45
CA TYR A 249 -2.43 1.69 2.08
C TYR A 249 -1.27 2.46 1.42
N LYS A 250 -0.03 2.10 1.78
CA LYS A 250 1.21 2.72 1.30
C LYS A 250 1.75 2.14 -0.02
N ASP A 251 1.61 0.85 -0.27
CA ASP A 251 2.35 0.16 -1.34
C ASP A 251 1.45 -0.47 -2.41
N PHE A 252 0.15 -0.70 -2.13
CA PHE A 252 -0.75 -1.30 -3.10
C PHE A 252 -1.38 -0.27 -4.03
N PRO A 253 -1.52 -0.59 -5.33
CA PRO A 253 -2.30 0.23 -6.25
C PRO A 253 -3.78 0.24 -5.86
N VAL A 254 -4.49 1.33 -6.16
CA VAL A 254 -5.94 1.43 -5.90
C VAL A 254 -6.69 0.25 -6.49
N HIS A 255 -7.60 -0.32 -5.70
CA HIS A 255 -8.48 -1.36 -6.19
C HIS A 255 -9.47 -0.80 -7.22
N ASN A 256 -9.41 -1.29 -8.47
CA ASN A 256 -10.34 -0.90 -9.52
C ASN A 256 -11.30 -2.06 -9.87
N PRO A 257 -12.51 -2.12 -9.29
CA PRO A 257 -13.47 -3.20 -9.55
C PRO A 257 -13.96 -3.20 -11.00
N ALA A 258 -13.88 -2.07 -11.70
CA ALA A 258 -14.31 -1.96 -13.10
C ALA A 258 -13.42 -2.76 -14.05
N LEU A 259 -12.18 -3.09 -13.69
CA LEU A 259 -11.33 -3.97 -14.50
C LEU A 259 -11.80 -5.43 -14.45
N LEU A 260 -12.34 -5.88 -13.32
CA LEU A 260 -12.82 -7.25 -13.13
C LEU A 260 -14.11 -7.54 -13.90
N THR A 261 -14.99 -6.54 -14.02
CA THR A 261 -16.22 -6.67 -14.80
C THR A 261 -15.97 -6.56 -16.30
N ALA A 262 -14.81 -6.03 -16.72
CA ALA A 262 -14.46 -5.89 -18.13
C ALA A 262 -14.35 -7.24 -18.83
N SER A 263 -13.66 -8.22 -18.22
CA SER A 263 -13.50 -9.57 -18.78
C SER A 263 -14.85 -10.29 -18.88
N LYS A 264 -15.68 -10.21 -17.83
CA LYS A 264 -17.04 -10.79 -17.82
C LYS A 264 -17.95 -10.17 -18.87
N SER A 265 -17.91 -8.84 -19.03
CA SER A 265 -18.69 -8.12 -20.02
C SER A 265 -18.27 -8.44 -21.45
N ARG A 266 -16.96 -8.61 -21.70
CA ARG A 266 -16.42 -9.05 -23.00
C ARG A 266 -16.90 -10.45 -23.36
N ALA A 267 -16.76 -11.40 -22.42
CA ALA A 267 -17.26 -12.77 -22.60
C ALA A 267 -18.78 -12.80 -22.89
N ALA A 268 -19.57 -11.98 -22.18
CA ALA A 268 -21.02 -11.91 -22.39
C ALA A 268 -21.40 -11.29 -23.76
N LYS A 269 -20.68 -10.27 -24.22
CA LYS A 269 -20.89 -9.68 -25.56
C LYS A 269 -20.63 -10.67 -26.69
N HIS A 270 -19.60 -11.50 -26.54
CA HIS A 270 -19.32 -12.53 -27.54
C HIS A 270 -20.44 -13.57 -27.63
N LEU A 271 -21.05 -13.95 -26.50
CA LEU A 271 -22.21 -14.84 -26.48
C LEU A 271 -23.48 -14.18 -27.06
N ALA A 272 -23.64 -12.86 -26.89
CA ALA A 272 -24.82 -12.10 -27.35
C ALA A 272 -24.76 -11.66 -28.83
N GLY A 273 -23.58 -11.65 -29.46
CA GLY A 273 -23.41 -11.26 -30.87
C GLY A 273 -23.99 -12.23 -31.91
N LEU A 274 -24.56 -13.35 -31.46
CA LEU A 274 -25.11 -14.39 -32.32
C LEU A 274 -26.56 -14.06 -32.76
N LYS A 275 -26.72 -13.27 -33.82
CA LYS A 275 -27.98 -13.25 -34.58
C LYS A 275 -28.00 -14.42 -35.56
N VAL A 276 -28.71 -15.49 -35.19
CA VAL A 276 -29.00 -16.60 -36.10
C VAL A 276 -30.13 -16.14 -37.03
N TYR A 277 -29.81 -15.92 -38.30
CA TYR A 277 -30.83 -15.75 -39.33
C TYR A 277 -31.28 -17.15 -39.76
N ASN A 278 -32.56 -17.47 -39.59
CA ASN A 278 -33.15 -18.65 -40.21
C ASN A 278 -33.19 -18.41 -41.73
N VAL A 279 -32.32 -19.08 -42.45
CA VAL A 279 -32.31 -19.09 -43.92
C VAL A 279 -33.17 -20.27 -44.38
N ASP A 280 -34.47 -20.24 -44.08
CA ASP A 280 -35.44 -21.14 -44.70
C ASP A 280 -36.66 -20.31 -45.10
N GLY A 281 -36.84 -20.14 -46.41
CA GLY A 281 -38.04 -19.54 -46.98
C GLY A 281 -39.28 -20.40 -46.70
N PRO A 282 -40.50 -19.85 -46.86
CA PRO A 282 -41.72 -20.58 -46.53
C PRO A 282 -41.97 -21.68 -47.58
N GLY A 283 -41.52 -22.90 -47.27
CA GLY A 283 -41.77 -24.10 -48.07
C GLY A 283 -42.46 -25.15 -47.21
N GLU A 284 -43.72 -25.44 -47.53
CA GLU A 284 -44.54 -26.50 -46.95
C GLU A 284 -43.85 -27.87 -46.98
N ASN A 285 -44.02 -28.61 -45.88
CA ASN A 285 -44.18 -30.07 -45.74
C ASN A 285 -43.26 -30.74 -44.72
N ASN A 286 -43.85 -31.10 -43.57
CA ASN A 286 -43.64 -32.31 -42.74
C ASN A 286 -42.24 -32.97 -42.61
N ALA A 287 -41.15 -32.19 -42.68
CA ALA A 287 -39.80 -32.61 -42.29
C ALA A 287 -39.27 -31.88 -41.02
N ALA A 288 -40.12 -31.08 -40.37
CA ALA A 288 -39.70 -30.13 -39.32
C ALA A 288 -39.30 -30.78 -37.96
N ALA A 289 -39.78 -31.99 -37.65
CA ALA A 289 -39.55 -32.59 -36.33
C ALA A 289 -38.12 -33.17 -36.14
N GLY A 290 -37.52 -33.74 -37.19
CA GLY A 290 -36.14 -34.26 -37.15
C GLY A 290 -35.06 -33.18 -37.26
N ILE A 291 -35.38 -32.09 -37.95
CA ILE A 291 -34.47 -30.95 -38.16
C ILE A 291 -34.34 -30.13 -36.87
N ALA A 292 -35.41 -29.92 -36.10
CA ALA A 292 -35.33 -29.20 -34.83
C ALA A 292 -34.42 -29.90 -33.79
N GLN A 293 -34.43 -31.23 -33.73
CA GLN A 293 -33.60 -32.01 -32.82
C GLN A 293 -32.14 -32.14 -33.31
N SER A 294 -31.94 -32.20 -34.63
CA SER A 294 -30.62 -32.12 -35.28
C SER A 294 -29.98 -30.73 -35.11
N GLN A 295 -30.75 -29.66 -35.29
CA GLN A 295 -30.34 -28.27 -35.05
C GLN A 295 -30.01 -28.03 -33.58
N SER A 296 -30.78 -28.61 -32.64
CA SER A 296 -30.48 -28.54 -31.20
C SER A 296 -29.19 -29.28 -30.83
N ARG A 297 -28.94 -30.48 -31.38
CA ARG A 297 -27.67 -31.21 -31.20
C ARG A 297 -26.49 -30.53 -31.89
N ALA A 298 -26.69 -29.96 -33.07
CA ALA A 298 -25.68 -29.19 -33.78
C ALA A 298 -25.35 -27.89 -33.04
N MET A 299 -26.34 -27.21 -32.45
CA MET A 299 -26.12 -26.06 -31.56
C MET A 299 -25.35 -26.46 -30.30
N ILE A 300 -25.68 -27.59 -29.66
CA ILE A 300 -24.97 -28.08 -28.47
C ILE A 300 -23.53 -28.48 -28.81
N ALA A 301 -23.30 -29.14 -29.95
CA ALA A 301 -21.97 -29.51 -30.41
C ALA A 301 -21.13 -28.30 -30.88
N ALA A 302 -21.76 -27.31 -31.52
CA ALA A 302 -21.11 -26.05 -31.90
C ALA A 302 -20.81 -25.18 -30.67
N ALA A 303 -21.70 -25.14 -29.67
CA ALA A 303 -21.46 -24.48 -28.40
C ALA A 303 -20.33 -25.16 -27.60
N ALA A 304 -20.25 -26.49 -27.63
CA ALA A 304 -19.16 -27.25 -26.99
C ALA A 304 -17.80 -26.96 -27.67
N ARG A 305 -17.72 -27.02 -29.00
CA ARG A 305 -16.49 -26.68 -29.74
C ARG A 305 -16.09 -25.20 -29.61
N ARG A 306 -17.07 -24.30 -29.44
CA ARG A 306 -16.81 -22.86 -29.21
C ARG A 306 -16.42 -22.53 -27.77
N ARG A 307 -16.80 -23.33 -26.78
CA ARG A 307 -16.34 -23.16 -25.40
C ARG A 307 -14.82 -23.31 -25.30
N ASP A 308 -14.25 -24.27 -26.02
CA ASP A 308 -12.79 -24.46 -26.12
C ASP A 308 -12.12 -23.35 -26.95
N SER A 309 -12.79 -22.85 -28.00
CA SER A 309 -12.32 -21.70 -28.80
C SER A 309 -12.40 -20.34 -28.07
N SER A 310 -13.38 -20.17 -27.16
CA SER A 310 -13.63 -18.89 -26.48
C SER A 310 -12.51 -18.49 -25.53
N HIS A 311 -11.76 -19.45 -24.99
CA HIS A 311 -10.61 -19.17 -24.15
C HIS A 311 -9.46 -18.53 -24.96
N ASN A 312 -9.26 -18.99 -26.21
CA ASN A 312 -8.26 -18.42 -27.11
C ASN A 312 -8.68 -17.01 -27.57
N GLU A 313 -9.97 -16.79 -27.79
CA GLU A 313 -10.53 -15.49 -28.16
C GLU A 313 -10.40 -14.43 -27.05
N LEU A 314 -10.65 -14.80 -25.79
CA LEU A 314 -10.42 -13.90 -24.65
C LEU A 314 -8.97 -13.45 -24.54
N TYR A 315 -8.02 -14.34 -24.81
CA TYR A 315 -6.59 -14.01 -24.87
C TYR A 315 -6.30 -12.98 -25.97
N TYR A 316 -6.83 -13.16 -27.18
CA TYR A 316 -6.65 -12.19 -28.27
C TYR A 316 -7.30 -10.84 -27.96
N GLU A 317 -8.48 -10.82 -27.34
CA GLU A 317 -9.13 -9.57 -26.92
C GLU A 317 -8.34 -8.83 -25.84
N GLU A 318 -7.72 -9.57 -24.91
CA GLU A 318 -6.82 -9.00 -23.90
C GLU A 318 -5.57 -8.41 -24.56
N ALA A 319 -4.94 -9.14 -25.48
CA ALA A 319 -3.79 -8.66 -26.24
C ALA A 319 -4.13 -7.42 -27.09
N GLU A 320 -5.31 -7.38 -27.72
CA GLU A 320 -5.82 -6.20 -28.43
C GLU A 320 -6.07 -5.03 -27.49
N HIS A 321 -6.63 -5.30 -26.31
CA HIS A 321 -6.86 -4.29 -25.30
C HIS A 321 -5.54 -3.68 -24.82
N GLU A 322 -4.53 -4.50 -24.51
CA GLU A 322 -3.19 -4.01 -24.18
C GLU A 322 -2.58 -3.19 -25.32
N ARG A 323 -2.75 -3.63 -26.57
CA ARG A 323 -2.29 -2.87 -27.74
C ARG A 323 -2.98 -1.51 -27.82
N ARG A 324 -4.29 -1.44 -27.54
CA ARG A 324 -5.05 -0.17 -27.46
C ARG A 324 -4.52 0.70 -26.33
N VAL A 325 -4.29 0.15 -25.13
CA VAL A 325 -3.72 0.88 -23.99
C VAL A 325 -2.34 1.44 -24.34
N ARG A 326 -1.44 0.63 -24.94
CA ARG A 326 -0.11 1.07 -25.40
C ARG A 326 -0.21 2.20 -26.45
N LYS A 327 -1.09 2.08 -27.44
CA LYS A 327 -1.35 3.13 -28.46
C LYS A 327 -1.85 4.43 -27.81
N ARG A 328 -2.76 4.35 -26.83
CA ARG A 328 -3.27 5.53 -26.11
C ARG A 328 -2.22 6.14 -25.19
N ARG A 329 -1.41 5.33 -24.49
CA ARG A 329 -0.29 5.77 -23.65
C ARG A 329 0.72 6.56 -24.47
N ALA A 330 1.16 6.04 -25.62
CA ALA A 330 2.11 6.74 -26.49
C ALA A 330 1.57 8.12 -26.94
N ARG A 331 0.29 8.18 -27.34
CA ARG A 331 -0.36 9.45 -27.73
C ARG A 331 -0.45 10.44 -26.57
N LEU A 332 -0.72 9.96 -25.36
CA LEU A 332 -0.76 10.79 -24.16
C LEU A 332 0.62 11.36 -23.82
N VAL A 333 1.67 10.54 -23.87
CA VAL A 333 3.04 10.99 -23.61
C VAL A 333 3.43 12.12 -24.56
N VAL A 334 3.22 11.94 -25.87
CA VAL A 334 3.54 12.97 -26.87
C VAL A 334 2.74 14.25 -26.64
N ALA A 335 1.42 14.16 -26.42
CA ALA A 335 0.59 15.35 -26.21
C ALA A 335 0.98 16.15 -24.96
N VAL A 336 1.41 15.45 -23.89
CA VAL A 336 1.86 16.10 -22.66
C VAL A 336 3.27 16.68 -22.81
N GLU A 337 4.17 16.02 -23.52
CA GLU A 337 5.49 16.58 -23.85
C GLU A 337 5.34 17.87 -24.67
N GLU A 338 4.52 17.86 -25.73
CA GLU A 338 4.21 19.06 -26.54
C GLU A 338 3.63 20.19 -25.68
N ALA A 339 2.66 19.88 -24.81
CA ALA A 339 2.06 20.85 -23.91
C ALA A 339 3.08 21.50 -22.95
N PHE A 340 3.97 20.72 -22.34
CA PHE A 340 5.01 21.26 -21.47
C PHE A 340 6.09 22.03 -22.23
N THR A 341 6.39 21.68 -23.48
CA THR A 341 7.25 22.53 -24.33
C THR A 341 6.61 23.88 -24.63
N HIS A 342 5.28 23.94 -24.76
CA HIS A 342 4.53 25.19 -24.90
C HIS A 342 4.62 26.06 -23.64
N ILE A 343 4.49 25.46 -22.44
CA ILE A 343 4.71 26.15 -21.15
C ILE A 343 6.09 26.78 -21.10
N ARG A 344 7.11 26.00 -21.42
CA ARG A 344 8.50 26.47 -21.35
C ARG A 344 8.75 27.62 -22.32
N ARG A 345 8.22 27.56 -23.54
CA ARG A 345 8.30 28.66 -24.51
C ARG A 345 7.58 29.91 -24.02
N MET A 346 6.37 29.77 -23.46
CA MET A 346 5.64 30.88 -22.86
C MET A 346 6.42 31.53 -21.70
N GLN A 347 7.02 30.72 -20.82
CA GLN A 347 7.87 31.21 -19.73
C GLN A 347 9.11 31.94 -20.24
N GLU A 348 9.75 31.42 -21.30
CA GLU A 348 10.90 32.07 -21.95
C GLU A 348 10.52 33.38 -22.67
N GLU A 349 9.29 33.51 -23.17
CA GLU A 349 8.74 34.73 -23.74
C GLU A 349 8.31 35.76 -22.69
N GLU A 350 7.73 35.32 -21.57
CA GLU A 350 7.38 36.18 -20.44
C GLU A 350 8.61 36.71 -19.70
N GLN A 351 9.67 35.90 -19.58
CA GLN A 351 10.94 36.33 -18.98
C GLN A 351 11.64 37.44 -19.80
N LYS A 352 11.27 37.62 -21.07
CA LYS A 352 11.73 38.73 -21.93
C LYS A 352 10.88 40.00 -21.78
N LYS A 353 9.72 39.93 -21.12
CA LYS A 353 8.82 41.07 -20.87
C LYS A 353 9.10 41.72 -19.50
N ALA A 354 8.69 42.99 -19.34
CA ALA A 354 8.89 43.76 -18.12
C ALA A 354 8.18 43.14 -16.89
N PRO A 355 8.67 43.35 -15.64
CA PRO A 355 8.34 42.54 -14.46
C PRO A 355 6.96 42.83 -13.82
N GLY A 356 5.92 43.01 -14.63
CA GLY A 356 4.57 43.36 -14.17
C GLY A 356 3.47 42.34 -14.47
N ASP A 357 3.75 41.32 -15.29
CA ASP A 357 2.72 40.40 -15.80
C ASP A 357 3.26 38.95 -15.81
N VAL A 358 3.46 38.39 -14.62
CA VAL A 358 3.85 36.98 -14.44
C VAL A 358 2.56 36.17 -14.38
N MET A 359 2.33 35.28 -15.36
CA MET A 359 1.14 34.45 -15.41
C MET A 359 1.04 33.55 -14.17
N ASP A 360 -0.15 33.46 -13.57
CA ASP A 360 -0.42 32.54 -12.45
C ASP A 360 -0.26 31.09 -12.98
N PRO A 361 0.51 30.21 -12.31
CA PRO A 361 0.62 28.80 -12.69
C PRO A 361 -0.71 28.08 -12.90
N ARG A 362 -1.79 28.53 -12.24
CA ARG A 362 -3.15 28.02 -12.46
C ARG A 362 -3.72 28.42 -13.82
N GLU A 363 -3.48 29.64 -14.25
CA GLU A 363 -3.89 30.15 -15.57
C GLU A 363 -3.13 29.44 -16.68
N ALA A 364 -1.81 29.26 -16.53
CA ALA A 364 -0.97 28.47 -17.44
C ALA A 364 -1.48 27.02 -17.58
N ALA A 365 -1.86 26.39 -16.46
CA ALA A 365 -2.44 25.05 -16.46
C ALA A 365 -3.79 25.00 -17.21
N GLN A 366 -4.66 26.00 -17.01
CA GLN A 366 -5.95 26.08 -17.69
C GLN A 366 -5.83 26.31 -19.19
N ALA A 367 -4.88 27.15 -19.63
CA ALA A 367 -4.64 27.46 -21.03
C ALA A 367 -4.19 26.22 -21.83
N ILE A 368 -3.41 25.35 -21.20
CA ILE A 368 -2.71 24.25 -21.90
C ILE A 368 -3.43 22.92 -21.74
N PHE A 369 -4.23 22.75 -20.69
CA PHE A 369 -5.01 21.54 -20.47
C PHE A 369 -5.81 21.07 -21.70
N PRO A 370 -6.50 21.92 -22.49
CA PRO A 370 -7.24 21.49 -23.69
C PRO A 370 -6.40 20.72 -24.72
N SER A 371 -5.10 21.05 -24.85
CA SER A 371 -4.19 20.39 -25.80
C SER A 371 -3.95 18.91 -25.48
N MET A 372 -3.94 18.54 -24.19
CA MET A 372 -3.71 17.18 -23.71
C MET A 372 -4.99 16.46 -23.23
N ALA A 373 -6.07 17.19 -22.96
CA ALA A 373 -7.31 16.69 -22.35
C ALA A 373 -7.89 15.46 -23.07
N ARG A 374 -7.98 15.53 -24.40
CA ARG A 374 -8.56 14.44 -25.20
C ARG A 374 -7.71 13.17 -25.13
N ALA A 375 -6.39 13.30 -25.17
CA ALA A 375 -5.49 12.16 -25.08
C ALA A 375 -5.58 11.51 -23.69
N LEU A 376 -5.62 12.33 -22.64
CA LEU A 376 -5.73 11.90 -21.24
C LEU A 376 -7.07 11.21 -20.96
N GLN A 377 -8.19 11.82 -21.34
CA GLN A 377 -9.52 11.24 -21.16
C GLN A 377 -9.68 9.92 -21.92
N LYS A 378 -9.15 9.82 -23.14
CA LYS A 378 -9.17 8.56 -23.90
C LYS A 378 -8.33 7.47 -23.23
N TYR A 379 -7.18 7.82 -22.66
CA TYR A 379 -6.37 6.88 -21.88
C TYR A 379 -7.12 6.41 -20.63
N LEU A 380 -7.59 7.34 -19.79
CA LEU A 380 -8.31 7.05 -18.55
C LEU A 380 -9.59 6.23 -18.77
N ARG A 381 -10.31 6.47 -19.87
CA ARG A 381 -11.50 5.67 -20.23
C ARG A 381 -11.14 4.26 -20.66
N THR A 382 -10.04 4.11 -21.40
CA THR A 382 -9.56 2.80 -21.84
C THR A 382 -9.09 1.97 -20.64
N THR A 383 -8.40 2.58 -19.68
CA THR A 383 -7.94 1.95 -18.43
C THR A 383 -9.01 1.90 -17.33
N ARG A 384 -10.23 2.41 -17.60
CA ARG A 384 -11.35 2.51 -16.65
C ARG A 384 -11.00 3.27 -15.35
N GLN A 385 -10.14 4.27 -15.43
CA GLN A 385 -9.69 5.12 -14.31
C GLN A 385 -10.43 6.47 -14.23
N GLN A 386 -11.44 6.72 -15.09
CA GLN A 386 -12.10 8.04 -15.13
C GLN A 386 -12.76 8.47 -13.81
N HIS A 387 -13.14 7.51 -12.97
CA HIS A 387 -13.76 7.79 -11.67
C HIS A 387 -12.74 8.29 -10.63
N LEU A 388 -11.45 8.01 -10.82
CA LEU A 388 -10.39 8.36 -9.87
C LEU A 388 -9.89 9.79 -10.03
N HIS A 389 -10.00 10.35 -11.24
CA HIS A 389 -9.42 11.65 -11.58
C HIS A 389 -10.52 12.60 -12.09
N SER A 390 -10.89 13.59 -11.27
CA SER A 390 -11.76 14.67 -11.71
C SER A 390 -10.97 15.67 -12.57
N MET A 391 -11.68 16.40 -13.44
CA MET A 391 -11.11 17.50 -14.22
C MET A 391 -10.35 18.50 -13.33
N GLU A 392 -10.97 18.90 -12.22
CA GLU A 392 -10.40 19.85 -11.27
C GLU A 392 -9.13 19.31 -10.61
N SER A 393 -9.11 18.04 -10.20
CA SER A 393 -7.92 17.40 -9.61
C SER A 393 -6.76 17.35 -10.61
N ILE A 394 -7.04 17.11 -11.89
CA ILE A 394 -6.02 17.11 -12.94
C ILE A 394 -5.45 18.51 -13.16
N GLN A 395 -6.30 19.53 -13.23
CA GLN A 395 -5.86 20.92 -13.37
C GLN A 395 -5.05 21.39 -12.16
N GLN A 396 -5.46 21.03 -10.95
CA GLN A 396 -4.71 21.32 -9.71
C GLN A 396 -3.33 20.65 -9.72
N HIS A 397 -3.25 19.37 -10.13
CA HIS A 397 -1.98 18.66 -10.24
C HIS A 397 -1.08 19.23 -11.36
N LEU A 398 -1.67 19.68 -12.47
CA LEU A 398 -0.95 20.35 -13.55
C LEU A 398 -0.38 21.69 -13.06
N ALA A 399 -1.18 22.51 -12.39
CA ALA A 399 -0.71 23.77 -11.79
C ALA A 399 0.42 23.51 -10.78
N PHE A 400 0.27 22.52 -9.90
CA PHE A 400 1.32 22.10 -8.97
C PHE A 400 2.60 21.66 -9.70
N SER A 401 2.46 20.91 -10.80
CA SER A 401 3.60 20.47 -11.62
C SER A 401 4.35 21.63 -12.25
N ILE A 402 3.61 22.66 -12.71
CA ILE A 402 4.18 23.89 -13.27
C ILE A 402 4.90 24.70 -12.20
N THR A 403 4.26 24.91 -11.05
CA THR A 403 4.84 25.66 -9.93
C THR A 403 6.15 25.05 -9.43
N ASN A 404 6.27 23.72 -9.46
CA ASN A 404 7.45 23.00 -8.99
C ASN A 404 8.43 22.61 -10.11
N ASN A 405 8.27 23.13 -11.34
CA ASN A 405 9.11 22.80 -12.50
C ASN A 405 9.28 21.29 -12.74
N MET A 406 8.20 20.53 -12.56
CA MET A 406 8.19 19.08 -12.76
C MET A 406 8.30 18.75 -14.25
N THR A 407 8.93 17.60 -14.56
CA THR A 407 9.00 17.11 -15.94
C THR A 407 7.64 16.59 -16.41
N PRO A 408 7.39 16.53 -17.74
CA PRO A 408 6.15 15.98 -18.30
C PRO A 408 5.94 14.52 -17.85
N LYS A 409 7.04 13.76 -17.72
CA LYS A 409 7.03 12.38 -17.21
C LYS A 409 6.59 12.31 -15.75
N ALA A 410 7.06 13.21 -14.90
CA ALA A 410 6.68 13.25 -13.49
C ALA A 410 5.20 13.58 -13.29
N PHE A 411 4.63 14.48 -14.11
CA PHE A 411 3.17 14.71 -14.13
C PHE A 411 2.40 13.45 -14.56
N LEU A 412 2.89 12.72 -15.57
CA LEU A 412 2.23 11.53 -16.10
C LEU A 412 2.24 10.33 -15.15
N GLU A 413 3.22 10.22 -14.24
CA GLU A 413 3.31 9.09 -13.29
C GLU A 413 2.02 8.91 -12.47
N SER A 414 1.35 10.00 -12.08
CA SER A 414 0.08 9.98 -11.33
C SER A 414 -1.08 9.30 -12.08
N TYR A 415 -0.99 9.18 -13.41
CA TYR A 415 -2.02 8.60 -14.27
C TYR A 415 -1.59 7.29 -14.91
N LEU A 416 -0.30 7.15 -15.25
CA LEU A 416 0.23 5.95 -15.89
C LEU A 416 0.41 4.80 -14.91
N THR A 417 0.85 5.12 -13.69
CA THR A 417 1.04 4.16 -12.61
C THR A 417 -0.05 4.43 -11.58
N THR A 418 -0.94 3.45 -11.33
CA THR A 418 -1.89 3.56 -10.22
C THR A 418 -1.11 3.57 -8.92
N GLY A 419 -0.87 4.76 -8.38
CA GLY A 419 -0.10 4.95 -7.17
C GLY A 419 -0.82 4.40 -5.93
N PRO A 420 -0.20 4.55 -4.76
CA PRO A 420 -0.75 4.03 -3.53
C PRO A 420 -2.11 4.61 -3.19
N THR A 421 -2.95 3.77 -2.58
CA THR A 421 -4.34 4.12 -2.24
C THR A 421 -4.51 5.46 -1.54
N LEU A 422 -3.56 5.85 -0.67
CA LEU A 422 -3.56 7.12 0.07
C LEU A 422 -3.52 8.37 -0.82
N GLN A 423 -3.07 8.27 -2.08
CA GLN A 423 -3.01 9.40 -3.01
C GLN A 423 -4.40 9.91 -3.45
N TYR A 424 -5.43 9.08 -3.28
CA TYR A 424 -6.78 9.38 -3.73
C TYR A 424 -7.60 9.94 -2.56
N GLY A 425 -8.73 10.60 -2.83
CA GLY A 425 -9.57 11.18 -1.77
C GLY A 425 -10.04 10.11 -0.76
N LYS A 426 -10.14 10.48 0.54
CA LYS A 426 -10.46 9.56 1.66
C LYS A 426 -11.68 8.66 1.38
N ASP A 427 -12.73 9.22 0.79
CA ASP A 427 -13.97 8.49 0.50
C ASP A 427 -13.80 7.37 -0.55
N ARG A 428 -12.70 7.37 -1.30
CA ARG A 428 -12.45 6.48 -2.43
C ARG A 428 -11.63 5.25 -2.07
N TRP A 429 -10.91 5.27 -0.96
CA TRP A 429 -10.02 4.17 -0.54
C TRP A 429 -10.22 3.71 0.89
N LEU A 430 -10.88 4.50 1.74
CA LEU A 430 -11.10 4.15 3.13
C LEU A 430 -12.14 3.03 3.22
N ALA A 431 -11.66 1.79 3.25
CA ALA A 431 -12.45 0.67 3.73
C ALA A 431 -12.86 0.99 5.18
N ARG A 432 -14.14 1.29 5.40
CA ARG A 432 -14.68 1.67 6.72
C ARG A 432 -14.40 0.61 7.77
N GLN A 433 -14.31 -0.66 7.38
CA GLN A 433 -14.04 -1.77 8.28
C GLN A 433 -13.27 -2.91 7.61
N TRP A 434 -12.23 -3.38 8.29
CA TRP A 434 -11.52 -4.61 7.93
C TRP A 434 -11.85 -5.70 8.94
N THR A 435 -12.12 -6.90 8.45
CA THR A 435 -12.38 -8.08 9.28
C THR A 435 -11.24 -9.08 9.11
N LEU A 436 -10.63 -9.48 10.23
CA LEU A 436 -9.53 -10.43 10.26
C LEU A 436 -10.09 -11.85 10.47
N ILE A 437 -9.83 -12.72 9.49
CA ILE A 437 -10.26 -14.12 9.47
C ILE A 437 -9.01 -14.99 9.48
N SER A 438 -8.89 -15.90 10.44
CA SER A 438 -7.80 -16.88 10.49
C SER A 438 -8.33 -18.17 11.09
N GLU A 439 -7.84 -19.31 10.60
CA GLU A 439 -8.10 -20.62 11.20
C GLU A 439 -7.39 -20.76 12.55
N ALA A 440 -6.20 -20.17 12.68
CA ALA A 440 -5.46 -20.13 13.92
C ALA A 440 -6.01 -19.04 14.86
N SER A 441 -5.78 -19.19 16.17
CA SER A 441 -6.19 -18.16 17.12
C SER A 441 -5.48 -16.84 16.78
N VAL A 442 -6.26 -15.78 16.62
CA VAL A 442 -5.74 -14.50 16.12
C VAL A 442 -4.71 -13.87 17.08
N THR A 443 -4.75 -14.27 18.35
CA THR A 443 -3.80 -13.88 19.40
C THR A 443 -2.51 -14.71 19.39
N SER A 444 -2.47 -15.84 18.67
CA SER A 444 -1.25 -16.63 18.53
C SER A 444 -0.20 -15.91 17.69
N GLY A 445 1.06 -16.25 17.96
CA GLY A 445 2.19 -15.81 17.14
C GLY A 445 2.10 -16.35 15.72
N LEU A 446 2.67 -15.61 14.76
CA LEU A 446 2.87 -16.08 13.39
C LEU A 446 3.62 -17.42 13.41
N LYS A 447 3.18 -18.34 12.55
CA LYS A 447 3.79 -19.66 12.35
C LYS A 447 4.17 -19.82 10.90
N ASP A 448 5.11 -20.72 10.64
CA ASP A 448 5.45 -21.09 9.27
C ASP A 448 4.22 -21.71 8.57
N GLY A 449 3.97 -21.32 7.33
CA GLY A 449 2.81 -21.76 6.56
C GLY A 449 1.45 -21.22 7.03
N SER A 450 1.40 -20.32 8.02
CA SER A 450 0.11 -19.77 8.47
C SER A 450 -0.53 -18.93 7.37
N VAL A 451 -1.85 -19.08 7.19
CA VAL A 451 -2.64 -18.27 6.25
C VAL A 451 -3.73 -17.52 7.04
N PHE A 452 -3.92 -16.25 6.72
CA PHE A 452 -5.02 -15.46 7.25
C PHE A 452 -5.52 -14.46 6.21
N LEU A 453 -6.77 -14.04 6.34
CA LEU A 453 -7.44 -13.14 5.42
C LEU A 453 -7.82 -11.85 6.12
N LEU A 454 -7.63 -10.74 5.42
CA LEU A 454 -8.17 -9.43 5.78
C LEU A 454 -9.29 -9.14 4.79
N LYS A 455 -10.53 -9.26 5.24
CA LYS A 455 -11.72 -9.09 4.40
C LYS A 455 -12.26 -7.67 4.53
N CYS A 456 -12.36 -7.00 3.40
CA CYS A 456 -13.11 -5.78 3.17
C CYS A 456 -14.43 -6.15 2.44
N ILE A 457 -15.34 -5.19 2.29
CA ILE A 457 -16.63 -5.37 1.61
C ILE A 457 -16.45 -5.90 0.19
N ASP A 458 -15.55 -5.28 -0.58
CA ASP A 458 -15.40 -5.56 -2.02
C ASP A 458 -14.35 -6.64 -2.35
N PHE A 459 -13.35 -6.83 -1.48
CA PHE A 459 -12.26 -7.76 -1.71
C PHE A 459 -11.62 -8.22 -0.40
N SER A 460 -10.77 -9.24 -0.49
CA SER A 460 -9.93 -9.69 0.62
C SER A 460 -8.44 -9.66 0.28
N LEU A 461 -7.60 -9.44 1.28
CA LEU A 461 -6.16 -9.66 1.21
C LEU A 461 -5.87 -11.02 1.83
N VAL A 462 -5.32 -11.92 1.03
CA VAL A 462 -4.87 -13.24 1.47
C VAL A 462 -3.40 -13.13 1.83
N VAL A 463 -3.08 -13.40 3.09
CA VAL A 463 -1.74 -13.32 3.63
C VAL A 463 -1.22 -14.72 3.87
N THR A 464 -0.07 -15.04 3.29
CA THR A 464 0.64 -16.30 3.49
C THR A 464 1.99 -16.04 4.15
N THR A 465 2.29 -16.79 5.21
CA THR A 465 3.52 -16.60 6.00
C THR A 465 4.52 -17.71 5.68
N LYS A 466 5.78 -17.32 5.45
CA LYS A 466 6.92 -18.24 5.37
C LYS A 466 8.02 -17.82 6.34
N LYS A 467 8.66 -18.78 7.01
CA LYS A 467 9.81 -18.54 7.87
C LYS A 467 11.05 -18.21 7.02
N ILE A 468 11.79 -17.18 7.42
CA ILE A 468 13.07 -16.82 6.78
C ILE A 468 14.09 -17.92 7.11
N PRO A 469 14.81 -18.48 6.12
CA PRO A 469 15.78 -19.53 6.37
C PRO A 469 16.99 -19.00 7.14
N TYR A 470 17.66 -19.89 7.86
CA TYR A 470 18.96 -19.57 8.47
C TYR A 470 20.03 -19.55 7.37
N ILE A 471 20.69 -18.41 7.18
CA ILE A 471 21.71 -18.21 6.15
C ILE A 471 23.08 -18.46 6.79
N GLN A 472 23.78 -19.49 6.31
CA GLN A 472 25.19 -19.73 6.63
C GLN A 472 26.04 -19.22 5.48
N LEU A 473 26.89 -18.23 5.75
CA LEU A 473 27.87 -17.72 4.80
C LEU A 473 29.23 -18.33 5.11
N ALA A 474 29.86 -18.96 4.12
CA ALA A 474 31.26 -19.35 4.19
C ALA A 474 32.09 -18.30 3.46
N GLU A 475 33.14 -17.82 4.10
CA GLU A 475 34.07 -16.85 3.53
C GLU A 475 35.36 -17.57 3.13
N GLU A 476 35.74 -17.44 1.86
CA GLU A 476 37.01 -17.92 1.35
C GLU A 476 37.86 -16.72 0.93
N PHE A 477 39.00 -16.54 1.58
CA PHE A 477 39.96 -15.49 1.22
C PHE A 477 40.88 -16.00 0.11
N ILE A 478 40.71 -15.45 -1.09
CA ILE A 478 41.60 -15.72 -2.22
C ILE A 478 42.81 -14.78 -2.12
N ASP A 479 44.00 -15.33 -1.90
CA ASP A 479 45.24 -14.55 -1.87
C ASP A 479 45.45 -13.89 -3.26
N PRO A 480 45.66 -12.55 -3.35
CA PRO A 480 45.93 -11.87 -4.62
C PRO A 480 47.15 -12.43 -5.38
N LYS A 481 48.06 -13.18 -4.73
CA LYS A 481 49.17 -13.89 -5.41
C LYS A 481 48.70 -15.09 -6.24
N SER A 482 47.53 -15.66 -5.96
CA SER A 482 46.96 -16.78 -6.74
C SER A 482 46.56 -16.38 -8.17
N HIS A 483 46.40 -15.08 -8.43
CA HIS A 483 46.14 -14.54 -9.78
C HIS A 483 47.41 -14.28 -10.60
N LYS A 484 48.61 -14.63 -10.09
CA LYS A 484 49.85 -14.51 -10.85
C LYS A 484 50.04 -15.74 -11.74
N PHE A 485 49.72 -15.59 -13.03
CA PHE A 485 50.05 -16.57 -14.05
C PHE A 485 51.57 -16.60 -14.27
N MET A 486 52.22 -17.72 -13.95
CA MET A 486 53.59 -17.97 -14.40
C MET A 486 53.56 -18.40 -15.86
N LEU A 487 53.99 -17.49 -16.75
CA LEU A 487 54.19 -17.79 -18.16
C LEU A 487 55.46 -18.65 -18.28
N ARG A 488 55.30 -19.97 -18.31
CA ARG A 488 56.41 -20.89 -18.62
C ARG A 488 56.72 -20.79 -20.11
N LEU A 489 57.66 -19.93 -20.49
CA LEU A 489 58.29 -20.06 -21.80
C LEU A 489 59.09 -21.37 -21.79
N GLN A 490 58.65 -22.37 -22.55
CA GLN A 490 59.53 -23.47 -22.94
C GLN A 490 60.60 -22.90 -23.86
N SER A 491 61.80 -22.71 -23.33
CA SER A 491 62.98 -22.35 -24.10
C SER A 491 63.53 -23.58 -24.84
N GLU A 492 62.72 -24.23 -25.66
CA GLU A 492 63.16 -25.20 -26.65
C GLU A 492 63.27 -24.53 -28.02
N THR A 493 64.11 -23.50 -28.10
CA THR A 493 64.87 -23.19 -29.32
C THR A 493 66.28 -22.82 -28.88
N SER A 494 67.11 -23.85 -28.76
CA SER A 494 68.56 -23.72 -28.74
C SER A 494 69.03 -23.25 -30.12
N VAL A 495 69.79 -22.14 -30.14
CA VAL A 495 70.74 -21.63 -31.15
C VAL A 495 70.33 -21.74 -32.63
#